data_AF-A0A2N2XFS7-F1
#
_entry.id   AF-A0A2N2XFS7-F1
#
_cell.length_a   1.000
_cell.length_b   1.000
_cell.length_c   1.000
_cell.angle_alpha   90.00
_cell.angle_beta   90.00
_cell.angle_gamma   90.00
#
_symmetry.space_group_name_H-M   'P 1'
#
loop_
_entity.id
_entity.type
_entity.pdbx_description
1 polymer ?
#
loop_
_entity_poly.entity_id
_entity_poly.type
_entity_poly.pdbx_seq_one_letter_code
_entity_poly.pdbx_strand_id
1 'polypeptide(L)' 'VFAALDLEPQIDSVDTPADIRDKYQYFTEAPMSKLRNAGITFPFRSLEEGVKEYVQKYLKDGVYC' A
#
# COMPACT_ATOMS: atom_id res chain seq x y z
N VAL A 1 5.32 1.35 6.77
CA VAL A 1 6.24 2.51 6.69
C VAL A 1 7.19 2.55 7.87
N PHE A 2 6.72 2.56 9.13
CA PHE A 2 7.58 2.50 10.34
C PHE A 2 8.64 1.39 10.29
N ALA A 3 8.23 0.15 9.98
CA ALA A 3 9.15 -0.97 9.81
C ALA A 3 10.18 -0.79 8.67
N ALA A 4 9.87 -0.01 7.63
CA ALA A 4 10.82 0.31 6.56
C ALA A 4 11.87 1.37 6.98
N LEU A 5 11.56 2.13 8.02
CA LEU A 5 12.39 3.17 8.63
C LEU A 5 13.09 2.72 9.91
N ASP A 6 12.91 1.46 10.34
CA ASP A 6 13.45 0.92 11.60
C ASP A 6 12.96 1.71 12.84
N LEU A 7 11.68 2.06 12.83
CA LEU A 7 11.01 2.80 13.91
C LEU A 7 9.90 1.95 14.54
N GLU A 8 9.71 2.12 15.84
CA GLU A 8 8.56 1.58 16.57
C GLU A 8 7.26 2.18 16.00
N PRO A 9 6.23 1.37 15.71
CA PRO A 9 4.98 1.86 15.16
C PRO A 9 4.22 2.70 16.20
N GLN A 10 4.00 3.97 15.89
CA GLN A 10 3.08 4.82 16.63
C GLN A 10 1.83 5.04 15.79
N ILE A 11 0.73 4.40 16.16
CA ILE A 11 -0.53 4.40 15.41
C ILE A 11 -1.63 4.98 16.30
N ASP A 12 -2.13 6.15 15.94
CA ASP A 12 -3.31 6.75 16.55
C ASP A 12 -4.55 6.40 15.71
N SER A 13 -5.56 5.84 16.37
CA SER A 13 -6.84 5.54 15.73
C SER A 13 -7.78 6.73 15.88
N VAL A 14 -8.31 7.21 14.76
CA VAL A 14 -9.33 8.28 14.73
C VAL A 14 -10.65 7.72 14.23
N ASP A 15 -11.75 8.23 14.76
CA ASP A 15 -13.07 7.80 14.33
C ASP A 15 -13.32 8.18 12.87
N THR A 16 -13.90 7.24 12.11
CA THR A 16 -14.27 7.49 10.72
C THR A 16 -15.38 8.55 10.67
N PRO A 17 -15.19 9.68 9.97
CA PRO A 17 -16.21 10.72 9.84
C PRO A 17 -17.50 10.18 9.21
N ALA A 18 -18.66 10.65 9.68
CA ALA A 18 -19.96 10.18 9.20
C ALA A 18 -20.16 10.42 7.69
N ASP A 19 -19.64 11.54 7.16
CA ASP A 19 -19.85 11.98 5.78
C ASP A 19 -19.24 11.06 4.72
N ILE A 20 -18.19 10.30 5.08
CA ILE A 20 -17.52 9.38 4.15
C ILE A 20 -17.93 7.92 4.36
N ARG A 21 -18.69 7.63 5.43
CA ARG A 21 -18.96 6.26 5.87
C ARG A 21 -19.69 5.44 4.81
N ASP A 22 -20.65 6.04 4.13
CA ASP A 22 -21.44 5.38 3.07
C ASP A 22 -20.64 5.15 1.78
N LYS A 23 -19.52 5.86 1.60
CA LYS A 23 -18.66 5.77 0.40
C LYS A 23 -17.34 5.05 0.68
N TYR A 24 -17.11 4.65 1.92
CA TYR A 24 -15.86 4.02 2.32
C TYR A 24 -15.89 2.53 1.99
N GLN A 25 -14.96 2.09 1.16
CA GLN A 25 -14.84 0.68 0.84
C GLN A 25 -14.00 -0.03 1.89
N TYR A 26 -14.67 -0.75 2.80
CA TYR A 26 -14.01 -1.50 3.87
C TYR A 26 -13.17 -2.69 3.35
N PHE A 27 -13.51 -3.23 2.18
CA PHE A 27 -12.80 -4.37 1.60
C PHE A 27 -12.75 -4.27 0.08
N THR A 28 -11.55 -4.45 -0.47
CA THR A 28 -11.31 -4.44 -1.91
C THR A 28 -10.36 -5.59 -2.25
N GLU A 29 -10.70 -6.40 -3.24
CA GLU A 29 -9.82 -7.44 -3.77
C GLU A 29 -9.96 -7.49 -5.29
N ALA A 30 -8.83 -7.47 -5.99
CA ALA A 30 -8.80 -7.49 -7.45
C ALA A 30 -8.80 -8.94 -7.98
N PRO A 31 -9.71 -9.33 -8.90
CA PRO A 31 -9.70 -10.65 -9.49
C PRO A 31 -8.58 -10.78 -10.52
N MET A 32 -7.51 -11.47 -10.13
CA MET A 32 -6.28 -11.59 -10.94
C MET A 32 -6.41 -12.51 -12.16
N SER A 33 -7.47 -13.32 -12.24
CA SER A 33 -7.70 -14.26 -13.33
C SER A 33 -7.76 -13.57 -14.69
N LYS A 34 -8.31 -12.35 -14.78
CA LYS A 34 -8.35 -11.58 -16.04
C LYS A 34 -6.95 -11.26 -16.56
N LEU A 35 -6.05 -10.83 -15.68
CA LEU A 35 -4.67 -10.51 -16.05
C LEU A 35 -3.90 -11.78 -16.43
N ARG A 36 -4.07 -12.86 -15.66
CA ARG A 36 -3.44 -14.14 -15.98
C ARG A 36 -3.90 -14.70 -17.32
N ASN A 37 -5.19 -14.61 -17.63
CA ASN A 37 -5.76 -15.03 -18.91
C ASN A 37 -5.29 -14.15 -20.08
N ALA A 38 -4.96 -12.88 -19.82
CA ALA A 38 -4.36 -11.98 -20.81
C ALA A 38 -2.86 -12.24 -21.06
N GLY A 39 -2.27 -13.28 -20.43
CA GLY A 39 -0.87 -13.65 -20.59
C GLY A 39 0.09 -12.96 -19.61
N ILE A 40 -0.42 -12.20 -18.64
CA ILE A 40 0.40 -11.56 -17.61
C ILE A 40 0.71 -12.59 -16.51
N THR A 41 1.96 -13.05 -16.49
CA THR A 41 2.42 -14.12 -15.59
C THR A 41 3.41 -13.66 -14.53
N PHE A 42 3.86 -12.40 -14.56
CA PHE A 42 4.82 -11.92 -13.56
C PHE A 42 4.24 -11.94 -12.14
N PRO A 43 5.08 -12.21 -11.12
CA PRO A 43 4.66 -12.17 -9.73
C PRO A 43 4.35 -10.72 -9.32
N PHE A 44 3.28 -10.53 -8.57
CA PHE A 44 3.00 -9.27 -7.90
C PHE A 44 3.85 -9.18 -6.64
N ARG A 45 4.36 -7.99 -6.37
CA ARG A 45 5.14 -7.74 -5.15
C ARG A 45 4.21 -7.74 -3.94
N SER A 46 4.73 -8.18 -2.81
CA SER A 46 4.05 -8.01 -1.53
C SER A 46 3.95 -6.53 -1.16
N LEU A 47 2.97 -6.19 -0.32
CA LEU A 47 2.80 -4.82 0.15
C LEU A 47 4.02 -4.38 0.97
N GLU A 48 4.54 -5.26 1.80
CA GLU A 48 5.68 -5.04 2.68
C GLU A 48 6.96 -4.72 1.90
N GLU A 49 7.26 -5.52 0.87
CA GLU A 49 8.41 -5.27 -0.01
C GLU A 49 8.24 -3.97 -0.79
N GLY A 50 7.04 -3.72 -1.34
CA GLY A 50 6.72 -2.50 -2.06
C GLY A 50 6.88 -1.24 -1.22
N VAL A 51 6.34 -1.24 0.01
CA VAL A 51 6.46 -0.13 0.95
C VAL A 51 7.92 0.08 1.38
N LYS A 52 8.67 -1.00 1.64
CA LYS A 52 10.08 -0.92 1.99
C LYS A 52 10.90 -0.26 0.89
N GLU A 53 10.76 -0.75 -0.34
CA GLU A 53 11.48 -0.19 -1.48
C GLU A 53 11.08 1.26 -1.75
N TYR A 54 9.79 1.57 -1.70
CA TYR A 54 9.28 2.92 -1.94
C TYR A 54 9.88 3.93 -0.96
N VAL A 55 9.82 3.62 0.34
CA VAL A 55 10.33 4.51 1.40
C VAL A 55 11.85 4.65 1.31
N GLN A 56 12.57 3.54 1.14
CA GLN A 56 14.03 3.55 1.18
C GLN A 56 14.68 4.15 -0.06
N LYS A 57 14.12 3.92 -1.25
CA LYS A 57 14.73 4.37 -2.52
C LYS A 57 14.18 5.70 -3.04
N TYR A 58 12.91 6.01 -2.77
CA TYR A 58 12.25 7.16 -3.40
C TYR A 58 11.91 8.26 -2.40
N LEU A 59 11.50 7.92 -1.17
CA LEU A 59 11.09 8.91 -0.17
C LEU A 59 12.27 9.46 0.65
N LYS A 60 13.27 8.62 0.97
CA LYS A 60 14.39 8.98 1.86
C LYS A 60 15.37 9.98 1.25
N ASP A 61 15.66 9.87 -0.04
CA ASP A 61 16.64 10.72 -0.71
C ASP A 61 16.06 12.06 -1.20
N GLY A 62 14.77 12.33 -0.93
CA GLY A 62 14.12 13.59 -1.32
C GLY A 62 14.14 13.85 -2.82
N VAL A 63 14.37 12.82 -3.65
CA VAL A 63 14.35 12.93 -5.12
C VAL A 63 12.90 12.94 -5.59
N TYR A 64 12.21 14.01 -5.22
CA TYR A 64 11.24 14.62 -6.10
C TYR A 64 12.04 15.52 -7.03
N CYS A 65 12.37 15.02 -8.21
CA CYS A 65 12.68 15.89 -9.33
C CYS A 65 11.37 16.37 -9.97
#